data_AF-A0A1N7RXH6-F1
#
_entry.id   AF-A0A1N7RXH6-F1
#
_cell.length_a   1.000
_cell.length_b   1.000
_cell.length_c   1.000
_cell.angle_alpha   90.00
_cell.angle_beta   90.00
_cell.angle_gamma   90.00
#
_symmetry.space_group_name_H-M   'P 1'
#
loop_
_entity.id
_entity.type
_entity.pdbx_description
1 polymer ?
#
loop_
_entity_poly.entity_id
_entity_poly.type
_entity_poly.pdbx_seq_one_letter_code
_entity_poly.pdbx_strand_id
1 'polypeptide(L)' 'MTGVCISSISPRMLTFKDQAKQTQNHTELVDLRYSSITWPYIDGNLIFKYDWNELSF' A
#
# COMPACT_ATOMS: atom_id res chain seq x y z
N MET A 1 -5.73 1.80 9.05
CA MET A 1 -6.69 1.36 8.01
C MET A 1 -7.66 0.38 8.65
N THR A 2 -8.94 0.44 8.31
CA THR A 2 -9.96 -0.50 8.78
C THR A 2 -10.70 -1.16 7.61
N GLY A 3 -11.35 -2.30 7.84
CA GLY A 3 -12.09 -3.04 6.80
C GLY A 3 -11.21 -3.49 5.64
N VAL A 4 -9.98 -3.94 5.93
CA VAL A 4 -8.97 -4.25 4.91
C VAL A 4 -9.17 -5.65 4.35
N CYS A 5 -9.16 -5.78 3.03
CA CYS A 5 -9.06 -7.06 2.34
C CYS A 5 -7.98 -7.01 1.25
N ILE A 6 -7.29 -8.13 1.07
CA ILE A 6 -6.31 -8.28 -0.01
C ILE A 6 -7.09 -8.56 -1.29
N SER A 7 -6.94 -7.68 -2.28
CA SER A 7 -7.58 -7.86 -3.59
C SER A 7 -6.71 -8.61 -4.59
N SER A 8 -5.38 -8.53 -4.44
CA SER A 8 -4.43 -9.19 -5.35
C SER A 8 -3.06 -9.32 -4.69
N ILE A 9 -2.31 -10.35 -5.10
CA ILE A 9 -0.90 -10.55 -4.77
C ILE A 9 -0.19 -10.88 -6.09
N SER A 10 0.78 -10.05 -6.47
CA SER A 10 1.55 -10.19 -7.70
C SER A 10 3.04 -10.39 -7.36
N PRO A 11 3.57 -11.62 -7.45
CA PRO A 11 4.98 -11.89 -7.24
C PRO A 11 5.81 -11.30 -8.38
N ARG A 12 6.95 -10.72 -8.04
CA ARG A 12 7.87 -10.06 -8.96
C ARG A 12 9.31 -10.44 -8.62
N MET A 13 10.02 -10.93 -9.63
CA MET A 13 11.46 -11.12 -9.59
C MET A 13 12.08 -10.23 -10.64
N LEU A 14 12.99 -9.36 -10.22
CA LEU A 14 13.68 -8.44 -11.11
C LEU A 14 14.86 -9.15 -11.78
N THR A 15 15.12 -8.80 -13.03
CA THR A 15 16.19 -9.44 -13.80
C THR A 15 17.56 -9.05 -13.26
N PHE A 16 18.40 -10.05 -12.95
CA PHE A 16 19.79 -9.86 -12.52
C PHE A 16 20.73 -9.23 -13.58
N LYS A 17 20.24 -9.07 -14.81
CA LYS A 17 20.95 -8.40 -15.91
C LYS A 17 20.97 -6.88 -15.76
N ASP A 18 20.06 -6.33 -14.95
CA ASP A 18 20.05 -4.91 -14.59
C ASP A 18 20.93 -4.72 -13.35
N GLN A 19 22.08 -4.07 -13.50
CA GLN A 19 23.07 -3.91 -12.43
C GLN A 19 22.50 -3.20 -11.20
N ALA A 20 21.48 -2.34 -11.37
CA ALA A 20 20.81 -1.66 -10.26
C ALA A 20 19.88 -2.58 -9.46
N LYS A 21 19.50 -3.74 -10.01
CA LYS A 21 18.49 -4.65 -9.42
C LYS A 21 19.08 -5.99 -8.98
N GLN A 22 20.39 -6.17 -9.14
CA GLN A 22 21.10 -7.41 -8.79
C GLN A 22 21.00 -7.77 -7.31
N THR A 23 20.87 -6.78 -6.43
CA THR A 23 20.75 -6.98 -4.98
C THR A 23 19.30 -7.07 -4.51
N GLN A 24 18.32 -6.92 -5.42
CA GLN A 24 16.91 -6.97 -5.08
C GLN A 24 16.40 -8.42 -5.13
N ASN A 25 15.90 -8.91 -4.00
CA ASN A 25 15.31 -10.24 -3.87
C ASN A 25 13.91 -10.32 -4.51
N HIS A 26 13.24 -11.47 -4.33
CA HIS A 26 11.82 -11.57 -4.66
C HIS A 26 11.05 -10.45 -3.95
N THR A 27 10.10 -9.86 -4.66
CA THR A 27 9.20 -8.84 -4.15
C THR A 27 7.78 -9.24 -4.49
N GLU A 28 6.82 -8.82 -3.67
CA GLU A 28 5.41 -9.04 -3.94
C GLU A 28 4.70 -7.69 -3.92
N LEU A 29 3.86 -7.46 -4.92
CA LEU A 29 2.97 -6.31 -4.95
C LEU A 29 1.61 -6.77 -4.41
N VAL A 30 1.20 -6.19 -3.28
CA VAL A 30 -0.05 -6.53 -2.59
C VAL A 30 -1.03 -5.38 -2.73
N ASP A 31 -2.15 -5.63 -3.40
CA ASP A 31 -3.22 -4.65 -3.53
C ASP A 31 -4.21 -4.82 -2.38
N LEU A 32 -4.53 -3.72 -1.70
CA LEU A 32 -5.42 -3.69 -0.55
C LEU A 32 -6.64 -2.81 -0.86
N ARG A 33 -7.82 -3.35 -0.61
CA ARG A 33 -9.04 -2.55 -0.44
C ARG A 33 -9.28 -2.33 1.04
N TYR A 34 -9.85 -1.19 1.39
CA TYR A 34 -10.11 -0.80 2.77
C TYR A 34 -11.41 -0.01 2.84
N SER A 35 -12.03 0.05 4.02
CA SER A 35 -13.20 0.90 4.25
C SER A 35 -12.80 2.30 4.70
N SER A 36 -11.77 2.42 5.53
CA SER A 36 -11.22 3.71 5.96
C SER A 36 -9.71 3.70 6.11
N ILE A 37 -9.09 4.86 5.96
CA ILE A 37 -7.66 5.08 6.10
C ILE A 37 -7.39 6.36 6.89
N THR A 38 -6.27 6.37 7.61
CA THR A 38 -5.83 7.50 8.42
C THR A 38 -4.34 7.67 8.21
N TRP A 39 -3.92 8.88 7.87
CA TRP A 39 -2.53 9.26 7.67
C TRP A 39 -2.11 10.26 8.75
N PRO A 40 -1.31 9.81 9.73
CA PRO A 40 -0.69 10.71 10.68
C PRO A 40 0.54 11.38 10.07
N TYR A 41 0.59 12.70 10.08
CA TYR A 41 1.82 13.46 9.90
C TYR A 41 2.42 13.74 11.27
N ILE A 42 3.34 12.87 11.68
CA ILE A 42 3.84 12.79 13.06
C ILE A 42 4.62 14.07 13.44
N ASP A 43 5.48 14.56 12.54
CA ASP A 43 6.33 15.73 12.81
C ASP A 43 5.54 17.03 13.00
N GLY A 44 4.35 17.12 12.40
CA GLY A 44 3.44 18.26 12.53
C GLY A 44 2.24 18.02 13.44
N ASN A 45 2.13 16.82 14.04
CA ASN A 45 0.99 16.40 14.85
C ASN A 45 -0.38 16.57 14.15
N LEU A 46 -0.44 16.33 12.84
CA LEU A 46 -1.66 16.41 12.04
C LEU A 46 -2.18 15.01 11.71
N ILE A 47 -3.50 14.86 11.61
CA ILE A 47 -4.15 13.60 11.26
C ILE A 47 -5.15 13.84 10.13
N PHE A 48 -4.95 13.17 9.01
CA PHE A 48 -5.89 13.13 7.90
C PHE A 48 -6.61 11.80 7.89
N LYS A 49 -7.94 11.80 7.78
CA LYS A 49 -8.76 10.59 7.71
C LYS A 49 -9.64 10.64 6.47
N TYR A 50 -9.88 9.46 5.89
CA TYR A 50 -10.77 9.28 4.77
C TYR A 50 -11.55 7.97 4.93
N ASP A 51 -12.87 8.02 4.72
CA ASP A 51 -13.77 6.87 4.78
C ASP A 51 -14.57 6.78 3.48
N TRP A 52 -14.61 5.61 2.86
CA TRP A 52 -15.34 5.42 1.60
C TRP A 52 -16.86 5.50 1.78
N ASN A 53 -17.37 5.15 2.96
CA ASN A 53 -18.82 5.17 3.22
C ASN A 53 -19.34 6.61 3.36
N GLU A 54 -18.50 7.56 3.79
CA GLU A 54 -18.86 8.97 3.90
C GLU A 54 -19.12 9.64 2.53
N LEU A 55 -18.72 9.00 1.43
CA LEU A 55 -18.88 9.49 0.06
C LEU A 55 -20.03 8.84 -0.71
N SER A 56 -20.78 7.95 -0.06
CA SER A 56 -21.94 7.28 -0.66
C SER A 56 -23.17 8.18 -0.51
N PHE A 57 -23.73 8.69 -1.61
CA PHE A 57 -24.98 9.47 -1.64
C PHE A 57 -26.21 8.60 -1.39
#